data_AF-A0A945ZV53-F1
#
_entry.id   AF-A0A945ZV53-F1
#
_cell.length_a   1.000
_cell.length_b   1.000
_cell.length_c   1.000
_cell.angle_alpha   90.00
_cell.angle_beta   90.00
_cell.angle_gamma   90.00
#
_symmetry.space_group_name_H-M   'P 1'
#
loop_
_entity.id
_entity.type
_entity.pdbx_description
1 polymer ?
#
loop_
_entity_poly.entity_id
_entity_poly.type
_entity_poly.pdbx_seq_one_letter_code
_entity_poly.pdbx_strand_id
1 'polypeptide(L)' 'MKILILGIDGMIGHKIAQSLSEDFILIGSTRKNISNSDIGIKNCNLITHNFITDNTSTLL' A
#
# COMPACT_ATOMS: atom_id res chain seq x y z
N MET A 1 -11.20 -11.32 1.32
CA MET A 1 -11.58 -9.91 1.58
C MET A 1 -10.44 -9.00 1.14
N LYS A 2 -10.71 -7.80 0.62
CA LYS A 2 -9.67 -6.84 0.20
C LYS A 2 -9.48 -5.77 1.28
N ILE A 3 -8.23 -5.41 1.58
CA ILE A 3 -7.90 -4.40 2.59
C ILE A 3 -7.07 -3.30 1.93
N LEU A 4 -7.51 -2.04 2.09
CA LEU A 4 -6.78 -0.86 1.65
C LEU A 4 -5.94 -0.30 2.82
N ILE A 5 -4.65 -0.12 2.59
CA ILE A 5 -3.71 0.46 3.56
C ILE A 5 -3.14 1.75 2.98
N LEU A 6 -3.46 2.88 3.62
CA LEU A 6 -2.91 4.18 3.25
C LEU A 6 -1.54 4.40 3.90
N GLY A 7 -0.53 4.77 3.11
CA GLY A 7 0.85 4.94 3.62
C GLY A 7 1.50 3.62 4.03
N ILE A 8 1.43 2.61 3.14
CA ILE A 8 1.91 1.24 3.41
C ILE A 8 3.42 1.14 3.66
N ASP A 9 4.20 2.12 3.20
CA ASP A 9 5.65 2.19 3.43
C ASP A 9 6.04 2.93 4.72
N GLY A 10 5.07 3.47 5.46
CA GLY A 10 5.29 4.03 6.79
C GLY A 10 5.40 2.95 7.86
N MET A 11 5.94 3.29 9.04
CA MET A 11 6.14 2.33 10.14
C MET A 11 4.89 1.50 10.48
N ILE A 12 3.73 2.17 10.60
CA ILE A 12 2.47 1.52 10.98
C ILE A 12 1.89 0.75 9.80
N GLY A 13 1.78 1.38 8.63
CA GLY A 13 1.23 0.76 7.43
C GLY A 13 1.97 -0.51 7.03
N HIS A 14 3.30 -0.49 7.15
CA HIS A 14 4.14 -1.63 6.84
C HIS A 14 3.89 -2.81 7.80
N LYS A 15 3.77 -2.55 9.11
CA LYS A 15 3.47 -3.59 10.10
C LYS A 15 2.08 -4.18 9.92
N ILE A 16 1.08 -3.34 9.68
CA ILE A 16 -0.28 -3.79 9.37
C ILE A 16 -0.26 -4.69 8.12
N ALA A 17 0.43 -4.27 7.08
CA ALA A 17 0.49 -5.02 5.83
C ALA A 17 1.22 -6.37 6.00
N GLN A 18 2.32 -6.42 6.75
CA GLN A 18 2.99 -7.69 7.09
C GLN A 18 2.07 -8.63 7.89
N SER A 19 1.30 -8.10 8.84
CA SER A 19 0.39 -8.92 9.65
C SER A 19 -0.81 -9.47 8.88
N LEU A 20 -1.18 -8.84 7.76
CA LEU A 20 -2.37 -9.18 6.99
C LEU A 20 -2.07 -9.84 5.63
N SER A 21 -0.80 -9.94 5.23
CA SER A 21 -0.41 -10.34 3.87
C SER A 21 -0.70 -11.79 3.52
N GLU A 22 -0.79 -12.67 4.52
CA GLU A 22 -1.07 -14.10 4.31
C GLU A 22 -2.57 -14.38 4.17
N ASP A 23 -3.42 -13.59 4.81
CA ASP A 23 -4.86 -13.86 4.92
C ASP A 23 -5.72 -13.00 3.99
N PHE A 24 -5.18 -11.87 3.50
CA PHE A 24 -5.95 -10.86 2.77
C PHE A 24 -5.26 -10.40 1.49
N ILE A 25 -6.08 -9.98 0.52
CA ILE A 25 -5.59 -9.27 -0.66
C ILE A 25 -5.35 -7.82 -0.26
N LEU A 26 -4.09 -7.41 -0.24
CA LEU A 26 -3.71 -6.06 0.17
C LEU A 26 -3.64 -5.11 -1.02
N ILE A 27 -4.24 -3.94 -0.87
CA ILE A 27 -4.04 -2.79 -1.73
C ILE A 27 -3.32 -1.74 -0.88
N GLY A 28 -2.11 -1.38 -1.29
CA GLY A 28 -1.27 -0.43 -0.58
C GLY A 28 -1.16 0.87 -1.34
N SER A 29 -1.11 2.00 -0.65
CA SER A 29 -0.70 3.26 -1.27
C SER A 29 0.57 3.81 -0.65
N THR A 30 1.39 4.44 -1.47
CA THR A 30 2.65 5.07 -1.06
C THR A 30 2.89 6.34 -1.89
N ARG A 31 3.66 7.27 -1.33
CA ARG A 31 4.15 8.44 -2.07
C ARG A 31 5.45 8.15 -2.84
N LYS A 32 6.09 7.02 -2.56
CA LYS A 32 7.40 6.67 -3.11
C LYS A 32 7.23 5.80 -4.36
N ASN A 33 8.16 5.92 -5.30
CA ASN A 33 8.27 4.98 -6.40
C ASN A 33 9.02 3.73 -5.92
N ILE A 34 8.29 2.80 -5.32
CA ILE A 34 8.80 1.56 -4.73
C ILE A 34 7.96 0.38 -5.21
N SER A 35 8.54 -0.81 -5.07
CA SER A 35 7.97 -2.09 -5.43
C SER A 35 7.62 -2.90 -4.17
N ASN A 36 6.84 -3.96 -4.37
CA ASN A 36 6.53 -4.96 -3.34
C ASN A 36 7.77 -5.55 -2.65
N SER A 37 8.86 -5.72 -3.41
CA SER A 37 10.15 -6.20 -2.86
C SER A 37 10.77 -5.22 -1.87
N ASP A 38 10.61 -3.92 -2.08
CA ASP A 38 11.19 -2.89 -1.19
C ASP A 38 10.52 -2.87 0.19
N ILE A 39 9.26 -3.33 0.27
CA ILE A 39 8.50 -3.45 1.51
C ILE A 39 8.39 -4.91 2.00
N GLY A 40 9.02 -5.87 1.32
CA GLY A 40 9.01 -7.28 1.74
C GLY A 40 7.62 -7.91 1.78
N ILE A 41 6.67 -7.46 0.96
CA ILE A 41 5.30 -7.98 0.90
C ILE A 41 5.07 -8.63 -0.44
N LYS A 42 4.91 -9.95 -0.49
CA LYS A 42 4.83 -10.71 -1.76
C LYS A 42 3.64 -10.31 -2.63
N ASN A 43 2.44 -10.29 -2.04
CA ASN A 43 1.18 -10.13 -2.77
C ASN A 43 0.44 -8.86 -2.32
N CYS A 44 0.88 -7.71 -2.81
CA CYS A 44 0.21 -6.42 -2.62
C CYS A 44 -0.01 -5.74 -3.98
N ASN A 45 -1.18 -5.15 -4.19
CA ASN A 45 -1.35 -4.18 -5.28
C ASN A 45 -0.91 -2.81 -4.77
N LEU A 46 0.30 -2.41 -5.14
CA LEU A 46 0.92 -1.18 -4.66
C LEU A 46 0.65 -0.04 -5.65
N ILE A 47 0.06 1.03 -5.14
CA ILE A 47 -0.30 2.23 -5.90
C ILE A 47 0.59 3.38 -5.42
N THR A 48 1.34 3.98 -6.33
CA THR A 48 2.03 5.24 -6.06
C THR A 48 1.06 6.40 -6.25
N HIS A 49 0.68 7.05 -5.15
CA HIS A 49 -0.20 8.21 -5.15
C HIS A 49 0.08 9.10 -3.94
N ASN A 50 0.22 10.40 -4.19
CA ASN A 50 0.37 11.40 -3.15
C ASN A 50 -0.96 12.10 -2.86
N PHE A 51 -1.67 11.63 -1.84
CA PHE A 51 -2.95 12.20 -1.39
C PHE A 51 -2.91 13.68 -0.95
N ILE A 52 -1.73 14.31 -0.90
CA ILE A 52 -1.59 15.74 -0.61
C ILE A 52 -1.63 16.57 -1.89
N THR A 53 -1.08 16.06 -3.00
CA THR A 53 -0.86 16.83 -4.24
C THR A 53 -1.60 16.28 -5.45
N ASP A 54 -1.87 14.98 -5.45
CA ASP A 54 -2.44 14.28 -6.58
C ASP A 54 -3.96 14.33 -6.47
N ASN A 55 -4.63 14.38 -7.63
CA ASN A 55 -6.09 14.37 -7.66
C ASN A 55 -6.61 12.96 -7.36
N THR A 56 -7.17 12.74 -6.17
CA THR A 56 -7.73 11.45 -5.75
C THR A 56 -8.81 10.91 -6.70
N SER A 57 -9.51 11.76 -7.44
CA SER A 57 -10.52 11.32 -8.42
C SER A 57 -9.93 10.50 -9.57
N THR A 58 -8.61 10.49 -9.77
CA THR A 58 -7.96 9.64 -10.78
C THR A 58 -7.74 8.19 -10.31
N LEU A 59 -8.02 7.89 -9.04
CA LEU A 59 -7.96 6.54 -8.47
C LEU A 59 -9.30 5.79 -8.52
N LEU A 60 -10.39 6.48 -8.86
CA LEU A 60 -11.76 5.95 -8.98
C LEU A 60 -12.07 5.60 -10.44
#